data_AF-A0A9P1IPH2-F1
#
_entry.id   AF-A0A9P1IPH2-F1
#
_cell.length_a   1.000
_cell.length_b   1.000
_cell.length_c   1.000
_cell.angle_alpha   90.00
_cell.angle_beta   90.00
_cell.angle_gamma   90.00
#
_symmetry.space_group_name_H-M   'P 1'
#
loop_
_entity.id
_entity.type
_entity.pdbx_description
1 polymer ?
#
loop_
_entity_poly.entity_id
_entity_poly.type
_entity_poly.pdbx_seq_one_letter_code
_entity_poly.pdbx_strand_id
1 'polypeptide(L)'
;MFLINLSLSFCYCVILCLANFCVACIPTQQVETTSTSTSTSTSTSTSTSTTTTTTTTTSTTTIPYVCPVCKEIYAVTSCPKDTATDYCLTAAQVGGVTYTLGQMSDGYGDANTCSIDLACPSGILPVYTRSGGSTSSLGNLIATCSELTGVWQFKQTTNDPITNAVCRGF
;
A
#
# COMPACT_ATOMS: atom_id res chain seq x y z
N MET A 1 6.51 -51.23 -16.06
CA MET A 1 7.82 -50.59 -16.23
C MET A 1 7.61 -49.13 -16.63
N PHE A 2 7.19 -48.25 -15.70
CA PHE A 2 6.92 -46.82 -15.98
C PHE A 2 6.99 -45.91 -14.73
N LEU A 3 7.70 -46.32 -13.67
CA LEU A 3 7.71 -45.61 -12.38
C LEU A 3 9.08 -45.07 -11.94
N ILE A 4 10.10 -45.13 -12.80
CA ILE A 4 11.49 -44.79 -12.41
C ILE A 4 11.97 -43.44 -12.99
N ASN A 5 11.24 -42.83 -13.93
CA ASN A 5 11.70 -41.62 -14.63
C ASN A 5 11.19 -40.29 -14.06
N LEU A 6 10.29 -40.28 -13.07
CA LEU A 6 9.71 -39.03 -12.55
C LEU A 6 10.53 -38.39 -11.42
N SER A 7 11.51 -39.10 -10.83
CA SER A 7 12.33 -38.58 -9.72
C SER A 7 13.50 -37.70 -10.18
N LEU A 8 13.94 -37.78 -11.44
CA LEU A 8 15.07 -36.97 -11.91
C LEU A 8 14.66 -35.56 -12.38
N SER A 9 13.40 -35.36 -12.76
CA SER A 9 12.92 -34.07 -13.27
C SER A 9 12.72 -33.04 -12.15
N PHE A 10 12.29 -33.47 -10.96
CA PHE A 10 12.13 -32.59 -9.80
C PHE A 10 13.46 -32.13 -9.18
N CYS A 11 14.56 -32.86 -9.40
CA CYS A 11 15.86 -32.54 -8.82
C CYS A 11 16.59 -31.43 -9.61
N TYR A 12 16.37 -31.34 -10.93
CA TYR A 12 17.04 -30.35 -11.79
C TYR A 12 16.47 -28.93 -11.66
N CYS A 13 15.18 -28.80 -11.32
CA CYS A 13 14.54 -27.48 -11.22
C CYS A 13 14.95 -26.72 -9.94
N VAL A 14 15.21 -27.44 -8.85
CA VAL A 14 15.65 -26.85 -7.57
C VAL A 14 17.10 -26.34 -7.66
N ILE A 15 17.95 -26.97 -8.47
CA ILE A 15 19.36 -26.60 -8.61
C ILE A 15 19.53 -25.31 -9.46
N LEU A 16 18.61 -25.02 -10.39
CA LEU A 16 18.67 -23.82 -11.24
C LEU A 16 18.14 -22.52 -10.58
N CYS A 17 17.33 -22.61 -9.52
CA CYS A 17 16.86 -21.41 -8.80
C CYS A 17 17.89 -20.84 -7.80
N LEU A 18 18.87 -21.64 -7.35
CA LEU A 18 19.88 -21.20 -6.38
C LEU A 18 20.99 -20.31 -6.99
N ALA A 19 21.06 -20.19 -8.31
CA ALA A 19 22.14 -19.44 -8.99
C ALA A 19 21.86 -17.94 -9.20
N ASN A 20 20.67 -17.42 -8.82
CA ASN A 20 20.28 -16.03 -9.14
C ASN A 20 20.15 -15.09 -7.91
N PHE A 21 20.60 -15.52 -6.74
CA PHE A 21 20.60 -14.72 -5.50
C PHE A 21 22.01 -14.30 -5.09
N CYS A 22 22.75 -13.58 -5.95
CA CYS A 22 24.05 -13.00 -5.57
C CYS A 22 24.31 -11.64 -6.26
N VAL A 23 23.36 -10.70 -6.21
CA VAL A 23 23.66 -9.27 -6.40
C VAL A 23 23.32 -8.53 -5.11
N ALA A 24 24.06 -8.85 -4.06
CA ALA A 24 24.16 -7.99 -2.89
C ALA A 24 24.93 -6.73 -3.29
N CYS A 25 24.27 -5.59 -3.21
CA CYS A 25 24.87 -4.27 -3.39
C CYS A 25 25.85 -4.02 -2.23
N ILE A 26 27.14 -3.91 -2.54
CA ILE A 26 28.23 -3.69 -1.60
C ILE A 26 28.48 -2.18 -1.49
N PRO A 27 28.27 -1.52 -0.34
CA PRO A 27 28.84 -0.21 -0.12
C PRO A 27 30.33 -0.35 0.20
N THR A 28 31.18 0.02 -0.76
CA THR A 28 32.63 0.19 -0.57
C THR A 28 32.87 1.39 0.33
N GLN A 29 33.24 1.14 1.59
CA GLN A 29 33.89 2.15 2.43
C GLN A 29 35.34 1.76 2.61
N GLN A 30 36.16 2.45 1.81
CA GLN A 30 37.60 2.52 1.86
C GLN A 30 38.04 3.11 3.21
N VAL A 31 38.86 2.39 3.97
CA VAL A 31 39.65 2.97 5.08
C VAL A 31 41.08 2.46 4.98
N GLU A 32 41.99 3.44 5.00
CA GLU A 32 43.42 3.33 4.74
C GLU A 32 44.16 2.46 5.76
N THR A 33 45.20 1.79 5.26
CA THR A 33 46.16 1.03 6.06
C THR A 33 47.14 1.99 6.72
N THR A 34 47.20 2.01 8.05
CA THR A 34 48.30 2.63 8.82
C THR A 34 48.96 1.58 9.70
N SER A 35 50.28 1.55 9.65
CA SER A 35 51.17 0.53 10.21
C SER A 35 51.33 0.57 11.74
N THR A 36 51.53 -0.61 12.31
CA THR A 36 52.46 -0.96 13.41
C THR A 36 52.39 -0.21 14.75
N SER A 37 52.04 -0.94 15.83
CA SER A 37 52.95 -1.25 16.95
C SER A 37 52.22 -2.04 18.04
N THR A 38 52.85 -3.13 18.48
CA THR A 38 52.44 -3.97 19.61
C THR A 38 52.76 -3.25 20.92
N SER A 39 51.73 -3.01 21.74
CA SER A 39 51.88 -2.74 23.17
C SER A 39 50.71 -3.37 23.92
N THR A 40 51.00 -4.41 24.68
CA THR A 40 50.08 -5.05 25.62
C THR A 40 49.76 -4.08 26.74
N SER A 41 48.48 -3.73 26.90
CA SER A 41 48.00 -2.98 28.06
C SER A 41 46.62 -3.49 28.44
N THR A 42 46.55 -4.17 29.59
CA THR A 42 45.32 -4.63 30.23
C THR A 42 44.49 -3.42 30.63
N SER A 43 43.32 -3.24 30.02
CA SER A 43 42.39 -2.16 30.36
C SER A 43 40.98 -2.72 30.49
N THR A 44 40.49 -2.75 31.73
CA THR A 44 39.12 -3.08 32.10
C THR A 44 38.18 -2.06 31.45
N SER A 45 37.49 -2.47 30.39
CA SER A 45 36.55 -1.60 29.66
C SER A 45 35.14 -1.87 30.15
N THR A 46 34.57 -0.91 30.88
CA THR A 46 33.16 -0.86 31.25
C THR A 46 32.33 -0.67 29.99
N SER A 47 31.63 -1.70 29.54
CA SER A 47 30.70 -1.62 28.40
C SER A 47 29.49 -0.78 28.79
N THR A 48 29.45 0.48 28.36
CA THR A 48 28.25 1.32 28.43
C THR A 48 27.37 1.00 27.22
N SER A 49 26.30 0.20 27.43
CA SER A 49 25.28 -0.02 26.40
C SER A 49 24.46 1.24 26.21
N THR A 50 24.64 1.91 25.07
CA THR A 50 23.80 3.04 24.66
C THR A 50 22.56 2.51 23.96
N THR A 51 21.43 2.49 24.67
CA THR A 51 20.12 2.15 24.09
C THR A 51 19.69 3.30 23.18
N THR A 52 19.73 3.08 21.86
CA THR A 52 19.21 4.03 20.87
C THR A 52 17.70 3.82 20.75
N THR A 53 16.92 4.72 21.33
CA THR A 53 15.45 4.72 21.18
C THR A 53 15.10 5.38 19.86
N THR A 54 14.80 4.59 18.83
CA THR A 54 14.28 5.08 17.56
C THR A 54 12.83 5.52 17.76
N THR A 55 12.60 6.82 17.90
CA THR A 55 11.25 7.39 17.95
C THR A 55 10.71 7.52 16.54
N THR A 56 9.93 6.53 16.08
CA THR A 56 9.19 6.62 14.82
C THR A 56 8.13 7.71 14.94
N THR A 57 8.37 8.85 14.29
CA THR A 57 7.41 9.96 14.24
C THR A 57 6.41 9.65 13.11
N THR A 58 5.21 9.22 13.47
CA THR A 58 4.13 8.99 12.50
C THR A 58 3.55 10.34 12.10
N SER A 59 3.94 10.86 10.94
CA SER A 59 3.32 12.05 10.34
C SER A 59 1.94 11.67 9.80
N THR A 60 0.88 12.10 10.50
CA THR A 60 -0.50 11.98 10.01
C THR A 60 -0.70 13.00 8.89
N THR A 61 -0.61 12.56 7.63
CA THR A 61 -0.98 13.41 6.49
C THR A 61 -2.50 13.44 6.40
N THR A 62 -3.12 14.48 6.94
CA THR A 62 -4.54 14.74 6.77
C THR A 62 -4.75 15.22 5.34
N ILE A 63 -5.39 14.41 4.50
CA ILE A 63 -5.69 14.75 3.12
C ILE A 63 -6.76 15.85 3.15
N PRO A 64 -6.54 17.03 2.54
CA PRO A 64 -7.53 18.10 2.56
C PRO A 64 -8.76 17.67 1.77
N TYR A 65 -9.89 17.59 2.46
CA TYR A 65 -11.19 17.34 1.84
C TYR A 65 -11.74 18.62 1.24
N VAL A 66 -12.04 18.60 -0.07
CA VAL A 66 -12.36 19.80 -0.86
C VAL A 66 -13.84 19.92 -1.24
N CYS A 67 -14.65 18.94 -0.86
CA CYS A 67 -16.03 18.80 -1.30
C CYS A 67 -17.00 19.24 -0.19
N PRO A 68 -17.79 20.32 -0.36
CA PRO A 68 -18.54 20.93 0.76
C PRO A 68 -19.79 20.17 1.21
N VAL A 69 -20.51 19.50 0.29
CA VAL A 69 -21.78 18.82 0.55
C VAL A 69 -21.59 17.31 0.59
N CYS A 70 -20.76 16.79 -0.30
CA CYS A 70 -20.37 15.38 -0.26
C CYS A 70 -19.70 15.05 1.08
N LYS A 71 -19.86 13.80 1.54
CA LYS A 71 -19.11 13.30 2.70
C LYS A 71 -17.91 12.49 2.25
N GLU A 72 -16.85 12.47 3.05
CA GLU A 72 -15.77 11.52 2.85
C GLU A 72 -16.33 10.09 2.89
N ILE A 73 -16.07 9.32 1.84
CA ILE A 73 -16.45 7.90 1.77
C ILE A 73 -15.29 6.96 1.99
N TYR A 74 -14.05 7.46 1.95
CA TYR A 74 -12.90 6.66 2.29
C TYR A 74 -12.85 6.44 3.80
N ALA A 75 -13.25 5.25 4.27
CA ALA A 75 -13.31 4.97 5.69
C ALA A 75 -12.97 3.51 6.00
N VAL A 76 -11.78 3.31 6.56
CA VAL A 76 -11.29 2.00 7.04
C VAL A 76 -12.14 1.36 8.14
N THR A 77 -13.04 2.14 8.75
CA THR A 77 -13.97 1.67 9.79
C THR A 77 -15.01 0.68 9.27
N SER A 78 -15.25 0.65 7.95
CA SER A 78 -16.18 -0.30 7.33
C SER A 78 -15.57 -1.66 7.01
N CYS A 79 -14.26 -1.81 7.21
CA CYS A 79 -13.60 -3.05 6.87
C CYS A 79 -13.73 -4.11 7.96
N PRO A 80 -13.87 -5.39 7.57
CA PRO A 80 -13.70 -6.48 8.51
C PRO A 80 -12.27 -6.41 9.07
N LYS A 81 -12.14 -6.38 10.40
CA LYS A 81 -10.90 -6.04 11.10
C LYS A 81 -9.93 -7.20 11.29
N ASP A 82 -10.28 -8.42 10.87
CA ASP A 82 -9.79 -9.61 11.58
C ASP A 82 -9.49 -10.85 10.72
N THR A 83 -8.93 -10.72 9.51
CA THR A 83 -8.21 -11.85 8.94
C THR A 83 -6.89 -11.43 8.32
N ALA A 84 -5.85 -12.25 8.46
CA ALA A 84 -4.50 -11.98 7.93
C ALA A 84 -4.47 -11.80 6.41
N THR A 85 -5.52 -12.24 5.71
CA THR A 85 -5.70 -12.15 4.25
C THR A 85 -6.64 -11.02 3.85
N ASP A 86 -7.60 -10.66 4.70
CA ASP A 86 -8.64 -9.67 4.41
C ASP A 86 -8.48 -8.45 5.32
N TYR A 87 -7.73 -7.46 4.83
CA TYR A 87 -7.41 -6.25 5.58
C TYR A 87 -7.56 -5.02 4.70
N CYS A 88 -7.78 -3.88 5.35
CA CYS A 88 -7.82 -2.59 4.67
C CYS A 88 -6.67 -1.72 5.07
N LEU A 89 -6.12 -1.04 4.06
CA LEU A 89 -5.10 -0.03 4.26
C LEU A 89 -5.74 1.24 4.80
N THR A 90 -5.05 1.91 5.72
CA THR A 90 -5.35 3.28 6.11
C THR A 90 -4.98 4.26 5.01
N ALA A 91 -5.54 5.49 5.07
CA ALA A 91 -5.24 6.53 4.09
C ALA A 91 -3.73 6.82 3.98
N ALA A 92 -2.98 6.63 5.07
CA ALA A 92 -1.53 6.80 5.11
C ALA A 92 -0.75 5.66 4.44
N GLN A 93 -1.34 4.48 4.33
CA GLN A 93 -0.75 3.31 3.68
C GLN A 93 -1.17 3.19 2.21
N VAL A 94 -2.31 3.77 1.85
CA VAL A 94 -2.71 3.92 0.46
C VAL A 94 -1.77 4.93 -0.20
N GLY A 95 -1.25 4.61 -1.38
CA GLY A 95 -0.30 5.47 -2.11
C GLY A 95 -0.87 6.83 -2.49
N GLY A 96 -2.16 7.05 -2.27
CA GLY A 96 -2.86 8.33 -2.28
C GLY A 96 -4.37 8.14 -2.32
N VAL A 97 -5.10 8.86 -1.46
CA VAL A 97 -6.54 9.09 -1.59
C VAL A 97 -6.70 10.54 -2.00
N THR A 98 -7.25 10.81 -3.18
CA THR A 98 -7.39 12.18 -3.69
C THR A 98 -8.84 12.51 -3.90
N TYR A 99 -9.31 13.61 -3.31
CA TYR A 99 -10.61 14.19 -3.61
C TYR A 99 -10.42 15.40 -4.52
N THR A 100 -11.22 15.51 -5.56
CA THR A 100 -11.17 16.63 -6.51
C THR A 100 -12.57 17.16 -6.72
N LEU A 101 -12.73 18.49 -6.62
CA LEU A 101 -13.98 19.16 -6.94
C LEU A 101 -13.87 19.79 -8.32
N GLY A 102 -14.80 19.44 -9.20
CA GLY A 102 -14.93 20.00 -10.54
C GLY A 102 -15.08 18.92 -11.61
N GLN A 103 -15.10 19.38 -12.86
CA GLN A 103 -15.18 18.50 -14.00
C GLN A 103 -13.89 17.68 -14.13
N MET A 104 -14.02 16.37 -14.34
CA MET A 104 -12.88 15.47 -14.50
C MET A 104 -12.23 15.66 -15.88
N SER A 105 -10.96 15.26 -16.02
CA SER A 105 -10.15 15.46 -17.25
C SER A 105 -10.73 14.80 -18.50
N ASP A 106 -11.60 13.81 -18.33
CA ASP A 106 -12.29 13.10 -19.41
C ASP A 106 -13.67 13.71 -19.78
N GLY A 107 -14.00 14.88 -19.21
CA GLY A 107 -15.22 15.62 -19.47
C GLY A 107 -16.43 15.16 -18.65
N TYR A 108 -16.30 14.13 -17.81
CA TYR A 108 -17.40 13.69 -16.95
C TYR A 108 -17.58 14.59 -15.72
N GLY A 109 -18.84 14.76 -15.33
CA GLY A 109 -19.23 15.64 -14.24
C GLY A 109 -19.29 17.11 -14.68
N ASP A 110 -19.58 17.96 -13.71
CA ASP A 110 -19.66 19.41 -13.84
C ASP A 110 -18.84 20.09 -12.73
N ALA A 111 -18.90 21.42 -12.64
CA ALA A 111 -18.22 22.17 -11.58
C ALA A 111 -18.64 21.74 -10.15
N ASN A 112 -19.82 21.13 -10.01
CA ASN A 112 -20.36 20.64 -8.74
C ASN A 112 -20.21 19.12 -8.59
N THR A 113 -19.28 18.50 -9.30
CA THR A 113 -18.98 17.07 -9.15
C THR A 113 -17.71 16.90 -8.32
N CYS A 114 -17.84 16.25 -7.17
CA CYS A 114 -16.71 15.75 -6.39
C CYS A 114 -16.33 14.36 -6.91
N SER A 115 -15.05 14.08 -7.10
CA SER A 115 -14.55 12.76 -7.46
C SER A 115 -13.52 12.27 -6.45
N ILE A 116 -13.45 10.96 -6.27
CA ILE A 116 -12.38 10.33 -5.49
C ILE A 116 -11.53 9.45 -6.41
N ASP A 117 -10.21 9.59 -6.28
CA ASP A 117 -9.22 8.71 -6.87
C ASP A 117 -8.50 7.94 -5.76
N LEU A 118 -8.40 6.62 -5.94
CA LEU A 118 -7.81 5.69 -4.98
C LEU A 118 -6.61 4.99 -5.62
N ALA A 119 -5.41 5.43 -5.25
CA ALA A 119 -4.17 4.80 -5.66
C ALA A 119 -3.79 3.67 -4.70
N CYS A 120 -4.48 2.52 -4.82
CA CYS A 120 -4.14 1.35 -4.02
C CYS A 120 -2.78 0.74 -4.44
N PRO A 121 -1.91 0.32 -3.50
CA PRO A 121 -0.66 -0.36 -3.82
C PRO A 121 -0.85 -1.67 -4.59
N SER A 122 0.20 -2.14 -5.26
CA SER A 122 0.18 -3.42 -5.99
C SER A 122 -0.24 -4.59 -5.08
N GLY A 123 -1.16 -5.42 -5.57
CA GLY A 123 -1.73 -6.54 -4.80
C GLY A 123 -2.93 -6.17 -3.92
N ILE A 124 -3.31 -4.89 -3.87
CA ILE A 124 -4.47 -4.37 -3.14
C ILE A 124 -5.42 -3.74 -4.15
N LEU A 125 -6.73 -3.98 -3.99
CA LEU A 125 -7.73 -3.46 -4.91
C LEU A 125 -8.62 -2.42 -4.23
N PRO A 126 -9.09 -1.40 -4.97
CA PRO A 126 -10.16 -0.53 -4.50
C PRO A 126 -11.46 -1.33 -4.42
N VAL A 127 -12.12 -1.24 -3.28
CA VAL A 127 -13.41 -1.85 -2.98
C VAL A 127 -14.37 -0.75 -2.59
N TYR A 128 -15.52 -0.75 -3.26
CA TYR A 128 -16.59 0.20 -3.01
C TYR A 128 -17.81 -0.55 -2.49
N THR A 129 -18.42 -0.03 -1.42
CA THR A 129 -19.62 -0.59 -0.82
C THR A 129 -20.85 0.19 -1.28
N ARG A 130 -21.87 -0.53 -1.75
CA ARG A 130 -23.18 -0.01 -2.15
C ARG A 130 -24.30 -0.71 -1.38
N SER A 131 -25.52 -0.21 -1.49
CA SER A 131 -26.70 -0.73 -0.78
C SER A 131 -27.14 -2.16 -1.13
N GLY A 132 -26.34 -2.91 -1.89
CA GLY A 132 -26.58 -4.32 -2.27
C GLY A 132 -25.32 -5.18 -2.28
N GLY A 133 -24.21 -4.70 -1.70
CA GLY A 133 -22.96 -5.46 -1.61
C GLY A 133 -21.71 -4.61 -1.85
N SER A 134 -20.57 -5.27 -1.99
CA SER A 134 -19.30 -4.63 -2.32
C SER A 134 -18.82 -5.05 -3.70
N THR A 135 -18.23 -4.12 -4.44
CA THR A 135 -17.62 -4.39 -5.74
C THR A 135 -16.15 -4.02 -5.69
N SER A 136 -15.28 -4.96 -6.06
CA SER A 136 -13.86 -4.69 -6.30
C SER A 136 -13.64 -4.37 -7.77
N SER A 137 -12.67 -3.49 -8.05
CA SER A 137 -12.25 -3.17 -9.42
C SER A 137 -10.76 -3.43 -9.59
N LEU A 138 -10.38 -4.04 -10.72
CA LEU A 138 -8.98 -4.20 -11.14
C LEU A 138 -8.41 -2.94 -11.83
N GLY A 139 -9.16 -1.83 -11.82
CA GLY A 139 -8.72 -0.54 -12.38
C GLY A 139 -9.31 0.66 -11.65
N ASN A 140 -9.05 1.86 -12.17
CA ASN A 140 -9.52 3.14 -11.62
C ASN A 140 -11.03 3.30 -11.84
N LEU A 141 -11.83 2.57 -11.06
CA LEU A 141 -13.27 2.78 -10.98
C LEU A 141 -13.50 4.06 -10.17
N ILE A 142 -13.74 5.18 -10.85
CA ILE A 142 -13.93 6.47 -10.19
C ILE A 142 -15.33 6.55 -9.60
N ALA A 143 -15.39 6.88 -8.31
CA ALA A 143 -16.64 7.29 -7.66
C ALA A 143 -16.76 8.81 -7.72
N THR A 144 -17.97 9.29 -7.97
CA THR A 144 -18.32 10.70 -8.10
C THR A 144 -19.51 11.02 -7.22
N CYS A 145 -19.53 12.20 -6.62
CA CYS A 145 -20.63 12.72 -5.85
C CYS A 145 -21.05 14.09 -6.37
N SER A 146 -22.35 14.31 -6.52
CA SER A 146 -22.86 15.64 -6.86
C SER A 146 -23.01 16.48 -5.60
N GLU A 147 -22.45 17.69 -5.60
CA GLU A 147 -22.62 18.65 -4.51
C GLU A 147 -24.08 19.15 -4.38
N LEU A 148 -24.95 18.83 -5.35
CA LEU A 148 -26.39 19.14 -5.25
C LEU A 148 -27.14 18.13 -4.39
N THR A 149 -26.72 16.86 -4.40
CA THR A 149 -27.42 15.77 -3.71
C THR A 149 -26.64 15.18 -2.55
N GLY A 150 -25.32 15.35 -2.53
CA GLY A 150 -24.42 14.75 -1.55
C GLY A 150 -24.31 13.22 -1.66
N VAL A 151 -24.73 12.63 -2.78
CA VAL A 151 -24.76 11.18 -2.99
C VAL A 151 -23.60 10.74 -3.89
N TRP A 152 -22.79 9.82 -3.39
CA TRP A 152 -21.73 9.16 -4.17
C TRP A 152 -22.28 8.06 -5.07
N GLN A 153 -21.76 7.96 -6.28
CA GLN A 153 -22.15 7.01 -7.31
C GLN A 153 -20.94 6.64 -8.16
N PHE A 154 -21.01 5.55 -8.90
CA PHE A 154 -19.98 5.25 -9.89
C PHE A 154 -20.18 6.10 -11.14
N LYS A 155 -19.06 6.49 -11.77
CA LYS A 155 -19.05 7.27 -13.02
C LYS A 155 -19.90 6.67 -14.17
N GLN A 156 -20.14 5.36 -14.20
CA GLN A 156 -20.74 4.70 -15.38
C GLN A 156 -21.85 3.69 -15.07
N THR A 157 -22.36 3.63 -13.84
CA THR A 157 -23.46 2.70 -13.52
C THR A 157 -24.64 3.42 -12.88
N THR A 158 -25.82 2.84 -13.12
CA THR A 158 -27.11 3.22 -12.53
C THR A 158 -26.98 3.55 -11.05
N ASN A 159 -27.35 4.79 -10.69
CA ASN A 159 -27.84 5.38 -9.42
C ASN A 159 -27.60 4.69 -8.05
N ASP A 160 -26.73 3.70 -7.96
CA ASP A 160 -26.46 2.94 -6.75
C ASP A 160 -25.60 3.81 -5.83
N PRO A 161 -26.13 4.22 -4.67
CA PRO A 161 -25.37 5.04 -3.76
C PRO A 161 -24.20 4.24 -3.18
N ILE A 162 -23.02 4.81 -3.31
CA ILE A 162 -21.80 4.33 -2.67
C ILE A 162 -21.78 4.91 -1.25
N THR A 163 -21.58 4.05 -0.28
CA THR A 163 -21.52 4.43 1.14
C THR A 163 -20.11 4.34 1.70
N ASN A 164 -19.22 3.61 1.03
CA ASN A 164 -17.84 3.46 1.45
C ASN A 164 -16.89 3.15 0.28
N ALA A 165 -15.63 3.54 0.43
CA ALA A 165 -14.54 3.12 -0.43
C ALA A 165 -13.29 2.81 0.41
N VAL A 166 -12.59 1.71 0.08
CA VAL A 166 -11.39 1.27 0.81
C VAL A 166 -10.43 0.57 -0.13
N CYS A 167 -9.13 0.59 0.18
CA CYS A 167 -8.16 -0.30 -0.46
C CYS A 167 -8.03 -1.57 0.37
N ARG A 168 -8.37 -2.72 -0.21
CA ARG A 168 -8.49 -3.99 0.50
C ARG A 168 -7.64 -5.09 -0.15
N GLY A 169 -6.87 -5.80 0.69
CA GLY A 169 -6.12 -7.00 0.30
C GLY A 169 -7.00 -8.25 0.37
N PHE A 170 -6.70 -9.25 -0.45
CA PHE A 170 -7.40 -10.53 -0.52
C PHE A 170 -6.40 -11.68 -0.43
#